data_AF-A0A6H9WPI2-F1
#
_entry.id   AF-A0A6H9WPI2-F1
#
_cell.length_a   1.000
_cell.length_b   1.000
_cell.length_c   1.000
_cell.angle_alpha   90.00
_cell.angle_beta   90.00
_cell.angle_gamma   90.00
#
_symmetry.space_group_name_H-M   'P 1'
#
loop_
_entity.id
_entity.type
_entity.pdbx_description
1 polymer ?
#
loop_
_entity_poly.entity_id
_entity_poly.type
_entity_poly.pdbx_seq_one_letter_code
_entity_poly.pdbx_strand_id
1 'polypeptide(L)'
;MSIRYWLVVQPLDRARLQVEGGFVQVPGGAREPVDAMREADGVVLYSPRAHNPDGEPLRAFVQAGRVLPGEAYQPGGRGASPWRRHIEWMHEARIAPVRPLRDLLEFTSGRYWGEKLRDGWLELTRRDFLIAEDAVRRPAPEPSGLVLGMLRETGAAGAAGGVGDGAPGPLAPQRQDPAGHPAARPVAHPGATPLSWPTATPGGGTGRGRQ
;
A
#
# COMPACT_ATOMS: atom_id res chain seq x y z
N MET A 1 9.50 12.90 24.60
CA MET A 1 9.38 13.30 23.19
C MET A 1 8.07 12.74 22.64
N SER A 2 7.37 13.48 21.79
CA SER A 2 6.15 13.01 21.13
C SER A 2 6.48 12.18 19.90
N ILE A 3 5.73 11.09 19.68
CA ILE A 3 5.81 10.26 18.48
C ILE A 3 5.43 11.10 17.25
N ARG A 4 6.26 11.05 16.20
CA ARG A 4 5.99 11.68 14.91
C ARG A 4 5.65 10.65 13.84
N TYR A 5 5.13 11.13 12.73
CA TYR A 5 4.67 10.28 11.65
C TYR A 5 5.17 10.80 10.31
N TRP A 6 5.58 9.88 9.45
CA TRP A 6 6.26 10.21 8.20
C TRP A 6 5.64 9.48 7.04
N LEU A 7 5.49 10.17 5.92
CA LEU A 7 5.20 9.59 4.62
C LEU A 7 6.47 9.67 3.78
N VAL A 8 6.89 8.55 3.20
CA VAL A 8 8.03 8.48 2.29
C VAL A 8 7.55 8.04 0.92
N VAL A 9 7.90 8.81 -0.10
CA VAL A 9 7.44 8.65 -1.47
C VAL A 9 8.47 7.82 -2.24
N GLN A 10 8.08 6.66 -2.74
CA GLN A 10 8.98 5.78 -3.50
C GLN A 10 8.21 5.07 -4.63
N PRO A 11 8.82 4.86 -5.80
CA PRO A 11 8.32 3.87 -6.75
C PRO A 11 8.11 2.50 -6.09
N LEU A 12 7.13 1.72 -6.55
CA LEU A 12 6.74 0.46 -5.89
C LEU A 12 7.89 -0.54 -5.79
N ASP A 13 8.72 -0.67 -6.83
CA ASP A 13 9.91 -1.51 -6.85
C ASP A 13 10.91 -1.12 -5.74
N ARG A 14 11.18 0.18 -5.59
CA ARG A 14 12.04 0.73 -4.52
C ARG A 14 11.43 0.55 -3.13
N ALA A 15 10.11 0.70 -3.01
CA ALA A 15 9.40 0.47 -1.77
C ALA A 15 9.52 -1.00 -1.33
N ARG A 16 9.37 -1.95 -2.25
CA ARG A 16 9.52 -3.39 -1.95
C ARG A 16 10.91 -3.73 -1.41
N LEU A 17 11.97 -3.17 -1.99
CA LEU A 17 13.35 -3.36 -1.50
C LEU A 17 13.52 -2.84 -0.06
N GLN A 18 12.86 -1.73 0.29
CA GLN A 18 12.85 -1.18 1.65
C GLN A 18 12.10 -2.08 2.64
N VAL A 19 10.96 -2.63 2.21
CA VAL A 19 10.18 -3.57 3.00
C VAL A 19 10.96 -4.85 3.26
N GLU A 20 11.49 -5.48 2.20
CA GLU A 20 12.26 -6.72 2.29
C GLU A 20 13.54 -6.54 3.13
N GLY A 21 14.19 -5.38 3.01
CA GLY A 21 15.41 -5.09 3.77
C GLY A 21 15.19 -4.56 5.19
N GLY A 22 13.95 -4.33 5.63
CA GLY A 22 13.66 -3.82 6.97
C GLY A 22 14.22 -2.41 7.23
N PHE A 23 14.23 -1.55 6.21
CA PHE A 23 14.75 -0.18 6.33
C PHE A 23 13.90 0.84 5.58
N VAL A 24 13.97 2.11 5.97
CA VAL A 24 13.47 3.24 5.17
C VAL A 24 14.61 4.10 4.67
N GLN A 25 14.47 4.64 3.46
CA GLN A 25 15.27 5.73 2.93
C GLN A 25 14.41 6.68 2.08
N VAL A 26 14.75 7.96 2.09
CA VAL A 26 14.11 8.96 1.23
C VAL A 26 14.69 8.95 -0.19
N PRO A 27 13.95 9.45 -1.20
CA PRO A 27 14.51 9.74 -2.51
C PRO A 27 15.74 10.64 -2.43
N GLY A 28 16.72 10.43 -3.30
CA GLY A 28 18.00 11.15 -3.27
C GLY A 28 18.96 10.72 -2.14
N GLY A 29 18.50 9.93 -1.15
CA GLY A 29 19.36 9.39 -0.09
C GLY A 29 19.83 10.42 0.94
N ALA A 30 19.12 11.54 1.08
CA ALA A 30 19.46 12.62 2.01
C ALA A 30 19.43 12.16 3.49
N ARG A 31 20.33 12.74 4.29
CA ARG A 31 20.44 12.42 5.73
C ARG A 31 19.36 13.09 6.57
N GLU A 32 19.12 14.37 6.35
CA GLU A 32 18.28 15.22 7.22
C GLU A 32 16.91 14.59 7.61
N PRO A 33 16.06 14.15 6.66
CA PRO A 33 14.77 13.56 7.04
C PRO A 33 14.90 12.20 7.73
N VAL A 34 15.97 11.46 7.43
CA VAL A 34 16.26 10.14 8.00
C VAL A 34 16.76 10.29 9.45
N ASP A 35 17.57 11.31 9.72
CA ASP A 35 18.10 11.67 11.04
C ASP A 35 16.99 12.24 11.95
N ALA A 36 16.00 12.91 11.36
CA ALA A 36 14.82 13.37 12.09
C ALA A 36 13.96 12.20 12.61
N MET A 37 13.94 11.04 11.97
CA MET A 37 13.13 9.89 12.38
C MET A 37 13.66 9.24 13.67
N ARG A 38 12.89 9.32 14.76
CA ARG A 38 13.24 8.78 16.07
C ARG A 38 12.59 7.43 16.32
N GLU A 39 13.11 6.72 17.31
CA GLU A 39 12.51 5.46 17.77
C GLU A 39 11.01 5.62 18.02
N ALA A 40 10.24 4.60 17.60
CA ALA A 40 8.78 4.54 17.66
C ALA A 40 8.02 5.56 16.78
N ASP A 41 8.68 6.41 16.01
CA ASP A 41 8.02 7.20 14.97
C ASP A 41 7.35 6.26 13.96
N GLY A 42 6.18 6.67 13.46
CA GLY A 42 5.46 5.93 12.42
C GLY A 42 5.95 6.30 11.02
N VAL A 43 6.06 5.31 10.14
CA VAL A 43 6.46 5.52 8.75
C VAL A 43 5.46 4.83 7.83
N VAL A 44 5.05 5.53 6.77
CA VAL A 44 4.22 5.00 5.67
C VAL A 44 4.94 5.16 4.35
N LEU A 45 4.98 4.10 3.56
CA LEU A 45 5.44 4.14 2.17
C LEU A 45 4.27 4.47 1.24
N TYR A 46 4.42 5.52 0.44
CA TYR A 46 3.47 5.88 -0.61
C TYR A 46 4.14 5.78 -1.98
N SER A 47 3.45 5.12 -2.91
CA SER A 47 3.93 4.93 -4.27
C SER A 47 3.06 5.65 -5.29
N PRO A 48 3.58 6.71 -5.95
CA PRO A 48 2.83 7.39 -7.00
C PRO A 48 2.74 6.54 -8.27
N ARG A 49 3.73 5.68 -8.52
CA ARG A 49 3.86 4.82 -9.72
C ARG A 49 4.56 3.50 -9.40
N ALA A 50 4.42 2.52 -10.29
CA ALA A 50 5.04 1.21 -10.14
C ALA A 50 6.58 1.24 -10.31
N HIS A 51 7.08 2.01 -11.27
CA HIS A 51 8.50 2.16 -11.59
C HIS A 51 8.76 3.57 -12.15
N ASN A 52 9.99 4.06 -12.02
CA ASN A 52 10.42 5.33 -12.62
C ASN A 52 11.22 5.10 -13.92
N PRO A 53 11.09 5.97 -14.94
CA PRO A 53 10.15 7.09 -15.05
C PRO A 53 8.80 6.71 -15.67
N ASP A 54 8.63 5.50 -16.20
CA ASP A 54 7.50 5.18 -17.11
C ASP A 54 6.44 4.21 -16.53
N GLY A 55 6.51 3.83 -15.26
CA GLY A 55 5.58 2.85 -14.71
C GLY A 55 4.14 3.30 -14.58
N GLU A 56 3.22 2.35 -14.52
CA GLU A 56 1.79 2.67 -14.38
C GLU A 56 1.52 3.52 -13.12
N PRO A 57 0.64 4.54 -13.20
CA PRO A 57 0.22 5.29 -12.04
C PRO A 57 -0.41 4.37 -11.00
N LEU A 58 0.13 4.39 -9.77
CA LEU A 58 -0.33 3.55 -8.68
C LEU A 58 -1.08 4.35 -7.63
N ARG A 59 -0.50 5.46 -7.18
CA ARG A 59 -1.04 6.39 -6.17
C ARG A 59 -1.65 5.64 -4.97
N ALA A 60 -0.82 4.85 -4.31
CA ALA A 60 -1.26 3.97 -3.23
C ALA A 60 -0.31 3.99 -2.05
N PHE A 61 -0.83 3.78 -0.85
CA PHE A 61 -0.03 3.36 0.28
C PHE A 61 0.39 1.90 0.09
N VAL A 62 1.64 1.59 0.41
CA VAL A 62 2.24 0.28 0.14
C VAL A 62 2.49 -0.49 1.44
N GLN A 63 2.95 0.22 2.47
CA GLN A 63 3.36 -0.39 3.73
C GLN A 63 3.33 0.67 4.84
N ALA A 64 3.15 0.24 6.09
CA ALA A 64 3.30 1.04 7.28
C ALA A 64 4.18 0.30 8.31
N GLY A 65 4.86 1.06 9.17
CA GLY A 65 5.77 0.50 10.16
C GLY A 65 6.16 1.48 11.25
N ARG A 66 7.08 1.04 12.11
CA ARG A 66 7.66 1.85 13.19
C ARG A 66 9.17 1.86 13.11
N VAL A 67 9.76 3.01 13.41
CA VAL A 67 11.21 3.16 13.46
C VAL A 67 11.75 2.40 14.66
N LEU A 68 12.72 1.52 14.40
CA LEU A 68 13.42 0.76 15.43
C LEU A 68 14.47 1.63 16.15
N PRO A 69 14.89 1.23 17.37
CA PRO A 69 15.99 1.88 18.07
C PRO A 69 17.28 1.95 17.23
N GLY A 70 18.14 2.92 17.53
CA GLY A 70 19.42 3.14 16.85
C GLY A 70 19.49 4.48 16.12
N GLU A 71 20.57 4.70 15.36
CA GLU A 71 20.80 5.94 14.61
C GLU A 71 20.55 5.77 13.10
N ALA A 72 20.61 6.86 12.34
CA ALA A 72 20.67 6.79 10.89
C ALA A 72 22.02 6.20 10.46
N TYR A 73 22.00 5.29 9.47
CA TYR A 73 23.21 4.61 9.02
C TYR A 73 23.30 4.54 7.49
N GLN A 74 24.48 4.20 6.99
CA GLN A 74 24.71 3.93 5.57
C GLN A 74 25.18 2.48 5.42
N PRO A 75 24.58 1.68 4.52
CA PRO A 75 25.12 0.36 4.18
C PRO A 75 26.44 0.60 3.46
N GLY A 76 27.57 0.18 4.04
CA GLY A 76 28.90 0.40 3.45
C GLY A 76 29.02 -0.10 2.00
N GLY A 77 29.97 0.44 1.24
CA GLY A 77 30.18 0.09 -0.18
C GLY A 77 31.10 1.07 -0.91
N ARG A 78 31.38 0.81 -2.20
CA ARG A 78 32.10 1.78 -3.05
C ARG A 78 31.11 2.86 -3.51
N GLY A 79 31.25 4.08 -2.98
CA GLY A 79 30.45 5.25 -3.36
C GLY A 79 29.65 5.86 -2.20
N ALA A 80 28.86 6.90 -2.49
CA ALA A 80 27.95 7.50 -1.52
C ALA A 80 26.69 6.65 -1.36
N SER A 81 26.59 5.93 -0.24
CA SER A 81 25.40 5.13 0.07
C SER A 81 24.27 6.01 0.63
N PRO A 82 23.00 5.71 0.32
CA PRO A 82 21.87 6.46 0.89
C PRO A 82 21.78 6.24 2.40
N TRP A 83 21.36 7.29 3.13
CA TRP A 83 21.05 7.18 4.56
C TRP A 83 19.78 6.35 4.79
N ARG A 84 19.81 5.52 5.83
CA ARG A 84 18.76 4.56 6.18
C ARG A 84 18.44 4.58 7.68
N ARG A 85 17.21 4.20 8.02
CA ARG A 85 16.79 3.80 9.39
C ARG A 85 16.22 2.39 9.35
N HIS A 86 16.42 1.64 10.43
CA HIS A 86 15.77 0.35 10.61
C HIS A 86 14.29 0.55 10.93
N ILE A 87 13.43 -0.22 10.27
CA ILE A 87 11.99 -0.16 10.44
C ILE A 87 11.46 -1.57 10.71
N GLU A 88 10.57 -1.67 11.70
CA GLU A 88 9.68 -2.80 11.86
C GLU A 88 8.46 -2.58 10.98
N TRP A 89 8.40 -3.29 9.85
CA TRP A 89 7.27 -3.23 8.91
C TRP A 89 6.12 -4.15 9.36
N MET A 90 4.90 -3.79 8.99
CA MET A 90 3.73 -4.64 9.22
C MET A 90 3.82 -5.94 8.42
N HIS A 91 3.60 -7.08 9.09
CA HIS A 91 3.79 -8.43 8.55
C HIS A 91 2.81 -8.83 7.43
N GLU A 92 1.69 -8.11 7.25
CA GLU A 92 0.68 -8.44 6.22
C GLU A 92 0.06 -7.20 5.59
N ALA A 93 0.88 -6.27 5.11
CA ALA A 93 0.34 -5.11 4.41
C ALA A 93 -0.14 -5.44 3.00
N ARG A 94 -1.19 -4.73 2.58
CA ARG A 94 -1.72 -4.72 1.22
C ARG A 94 -1.64 -3.31 0.67
N ILE A 95 -1.40 -3.24 -0.64
CA ILE A 95 -1.39 -1.96 -1.34
C ILE A 95 -2.81 -1.38 -1.31
N ALA A 96 -2.92 -0.14 -0.81
CA ALA A 96 -4.19 0.55 -0.62
C ALA A 96 -4.23 1.84 -1.47
N PRO A 97 -5.08 1.92 -2.50
CA PRO A 97 -5.21 3.12 -3.31
C PRO A 97 -5.60 4.34 -2.46
N VAL A 98 -4.98 5.50 -2.71
CA VAL A 98 -5.28 6.72 -1.93
C VAL A 98 -6.65 7.31 -2.26
N ARG A 99 -7.20 7.01 -3.45
CA ARG A 99 -8.40 7.66 -4.00
C ARG A 99 -9.63 7.62 -3.06
N PRO A 100 -9.98 6.49 -2.42
CA PRO A 100 -11.13 6.43 -1.50
C PRO A 100 -10.90 7.18 -0.18
N LEU A 101 -9.65 7.50 0.15
CA LEU A 101 -9.25 8.08 1.44
C LEU A 101 -9.02 9.59 1.37
N ARG A 102 -9.11 10.18 0.17
CA ARG A 102 -8.73 11.59 -0.07
C ARG A 102 -9.50 12.60 0.77
N ASP A 103 -10.76 12.33 1.07
CA ASP A 103 -11.61 13.24 1.85
C ASP A 103 -11.38 13.06 3.36
N LEU A 104 -10.67 12.01 3.77
CA LEU A 104 -10.36 11.70 5.16
C LEU A 104 -8.98 12.19 5.60
N LEU A 105 -8.06 12.33 4.63
CA LEU A 105 -6.66 12.68 4.81
C LEU A 105 -6.46 14.19 4.73
N GLU A 106 -5.84 14.78 5.75
CA GLU A 106 -5.57 16.21 5.84
C GLU A 106 -4.57 16.66 4.79
N PHE A 107 -3.52 15.86 4.53
CA PHE A 107 -2.52 16.22 3.54
C PHE A 107 -3.09 16.33 2.12
N THR A 108 -4.19 15.62 1.81
CA THR A 108 -4.83 15.62 0.48
C THR A 108 -5.97 16.63 0.29
N SER A 109 -6.25 17.48 1.29
CA SER A 109 -7.33 18.47 1.29
C SER A 109 -7.27 19.51 0.15
N GLY A 110 -6.09 19.78 -0.41
CA GLY A 110 -5.88 20.76 -1.48
C GLY A 110 -5.95 20.16 -2.89
N ARG A 111 -6.36 20.98 -3.89
CA ARG A 111 -6.38 20.60 -5.32
C ARG A 111 -5.02 20.09 -5.83
N TYR A 112 -3.93 20.68 -5.34
CA TYR A 112 -2.55 20.38 -5.73
C TYR A 112 -1.76 19.67 -4.63
N TRP A 113 -2.41 18.77 -3.89
CA TRP A 113 -1.75 18.04 -2.79
C TRP A 113 -0.51 17.25 -3.21
N GLY A 114 -0.40 16.87 -4.49
CA GLY A 114 0.80 16.23 -5.04
C GLY A 114 2.06 17.10 -4.96
N GLU A 115 1.94 18.43 -4.85
CA GLU A 115 3.09 19.33 -4.66
C GLU A 115 3.75 19.12 -3.30
N LYS A 116 2.98 18.74 -2.27
CA LYS A 116 3.51 18.40 -0.95
C LYS A 116 4.40 17.16 -0.95
N LEU A 117 4.37 16.37 -2.04
CA LEU A 117 5.14 15.13 -2.18
C LEU A 117 6.43 15.31 -3.01
N ARG A 118 6.72 16.53 -3.47
CA ARG A 118 7.86 16.80 -4.37
C ARG A 118 9.22 16.48 -3.74
N ASP A 119 9.37 16.73 -2.45
CA ASP A 119 10.63 16.46 -1.73
C ASP A 119 10.83 14.97 -1.46
N GLY A 120 9.81 14.15 -1.74
CA GLY A 120 9.88 12.70 -1.59
C GLY A 120 9.60 12.21 -0.18
N TRP A 121 9.30 13.11 0.75
CA TRP A 121 8.91 12.81 2.12
C TRP A 121 8.05 13.95 2.70
N LEU A 122 7.25 13.64 3.72
CA LEU A 122 6.36 14.60 4.39
C LEU A 122 6.11 14.14 5.84
N GLU A 123 6.07 15.07 6.79
CA GLU A 123 5.57 14.79 8.14
C GLU A 123 4.03 14.72 8.10
N LEU A 124 3.46 13.62 8.59
CA LEU A 124 2.02 13.38 8.68
C LEU A 124 1.47 13.77 10.05
N THR A 125 0.19 14.14 10.08
CA THR A 125 -0.55 14.16 11.33
C THR A 125 -0.78 12.74 11.84
N ARG A 126 -1.00 12.59 13.15
CA ARG A 126 -1.37 11.30 13.75
C ARG A 126 -2.59 10.68 13.08
N ARG A 127 -3.58 11.51 12.72
CA ARG A 127 -4.80 11.08 12.06
C ARG A 127 -4.51 10.47 10.69
N ASP A 128 -3.75 11.18 9.86
CA ASP A 128 -3.41 10.72 8.50
C ASP A 128 -2.61 9.43 8.54
N PHE A 129 -1.69 9.33 9.50
CA PHE A 129 -0.93 8.12 9.73
C PHE A 129 -1.83 6.93 10.08
N LEU A 130 -2.76 7.08 11.03
CA LEU A 130 -3.65 6.00 11.45
C LEU A 130 -4.56 5.54 10.30
N ILE A 131 -5.06 6.47 9.48
CA ILE A 131 -5.87 6.13 8.30
C ILE A 131 -5.03 5.34 7.29
N ALA A 132 -3.80 5.77 7.02
CA ALA A 132 -2.92 5.10 6.08
C ALA A 132 -2.47 3.71 6.59
N GLU A 133 -2.15 3.60 7.89
CA GLU A 133 -1.80 2.34 8.54
C GLU A 133 -2.97 1.35 8.51
N ASP A 134 -4.18 1.81 8.82
CA ASP A 134 -5.39 0.98 8.74
C ASP A 134 -5.68 0.54 7.30
N ALA A 135 -5.54 1.45 6.34
CA ALA A 135 -5.78 1.15 4.94
C ALA A 135 -4.86 0.07 4.38
N VAL A 136 -3.58 0.06 4.77
CA VAL A 136 -2.64 -0.98 4.32
C VAL A 136 -2.78 -2.27 5.12
N ARG A 137 -3.42 -2.25 6.29
CA ARG A 137 -3.64 -3.45 7.08
C ARG A 137 -4.56 -4.39 6.31
N ARG A 138 -4.19 -5.67 6.27
CA ARG A 138 -5.13 -6.70 5.81
C ARG A 138 -6.39 -6.63 6.69
N PRO A 139 -7.61 -6.49 6.13
CA PRO A 139 -8.81 -6.62 6.93
C PRO A 139 -8.77 -8.00 7.58
N ALA A 140 -9.06 -8.06 8.89
CA ALA A 140 -9.16 -9.33 9.59
C ALA A 140 -10.04 -10.28 8.77
N PRO A 141 -9.69 -11.58 8.67
CA PRO A 141 -10.59 -12.52 8.02
C PRO A 141 -11.97 -12.33 8.66
N GLU A 142 -12.99 -12.09 7.82
CA GLU A 142 -14.39 -12.06 8.27
C GLU A 142 -14.57 -13.21 9.26
N PRO A 143 -15.06 -12.96 10.49
CA PRO A 143 -15.29 -14.04 11.43
C PRO A 143 -16.13 -15.06 10.69
N SER A 144 -15.59 -16.29 10.56
CA SER A 144 -16.22 -17.32 9.75
C SER A 144 -17.67 -17.44 10.17
N GLY A 145 -18.58 -17.76 9.24
CA GLY A 145 -20.02 -17.84 9.54
C GLY A 145 -20.33 -18.76 10.74
N LEU A 146 -19.42 -19.69 11.04
CA LEU A 146 -19.40 -20.54 12.23
C LEU A 146 -19.10 -19.76 13.54
N VAL A 147 -18.16 -18.81 13.54
CA VAL A 147 -17.88 -17.92 14.68
C VAL A 147 -19.01 -16.90 14.87
N LEU A 148 -19.53 -16.32 13.79
CA LEU A 148 -20.72 -15.44 13.86
C LEU A 148 -21.96 -16.21 14.32
N GLY A 149 -22.11 -17.47 13.87
CA GLY A 149 -23.15 -18.40 14.32
C GLY A 149 -23.03 -18.70 15.81
N MET A 150 -21.83 -19.06 16.27
CA MET A 150 -21.57 -19.28 17.70
C MET A 150 -21.83 -18.03 18.53
N LEU A 151 -21.38 -16.85 18.12
CA LEU A 151 -21.63 -15.59 18.84
C LEU A 151 -23.12 -15.23 18.89
N ARG A 152 -23.89 -15.59 17.85
CA ARG A 152 -25.36 -15.46 17.86
C ARG A 152 -26.02 -16.48 18.79
N GLU A 153 -25.51 -17.71 18.85
CA GLU A 153 -26.03 -18.76 19.74
C GLU A 153 -25.69 -18.50 21.20
N THR A 154 -24.49 -17.99 21.50
CA THR A 154 -24.09 -17.61 22.86
C THR A 154 -24.71 -16.27 23.31
N GLY A 155 -25.22 -15.47 22.38
CA GLY A 155 -25.92 -14.21 22.63
C GLY A 155 -27.46 -14.28 22.66
N ALA A 156 -28.07 -15.43 22.39
CA ALA A 156 -29.52 -15.57 22.24
C ALA A 156 -30.17 -16.59 23.19
N ALA A 157 -29.54 -16.91 24.33
CA ALA A 157 -30.17 -17.66 25.42
C ALA A 157 -30.47 -16.74 26.61
N GLY A 158 -31.24 -15.68 26.37
CA GLY A 158 -31.51 -14.66 27.39
C GLY A 158 -32.60 -13.65 27.04
N ALA A 159 -33.60 -13.98 26.23
CA ALA A 159 -34.85 -13.22 26.20
C ALA A 159 -35.99 -14.02 25.54
N ALA A 160 -37.14 -14.00 26.23
CA ALA A 160 -38.49 -14.32 25.74
C ALA A 160 -38.86 -15.81 25.59
N GLY A 161 -39.29 -16.39 26.71
CA GLY A 161 -40.45 -17.28 26.68
C GLY A 161 -41.73 -16.48 26.46
N GLY A 162 -42.69 -17.05 25.72
CA GLY A 162 -44.02 -16.45 25.54
C GLY A 162 -44.79 -16.93 24.32
N VAL A 163 -45.23 -18.20 24.37
CA VAL A 163 -46.40 -18.84 23.76
C VAL A 163 -47.38 -17.96 22.95
N GLY A 164 -47.83 -18.47 21.78
CA GLY A 164 -49.22 -18.28 21.35
C GLY A 164 -49.50 -18.16 19.84
N ASP A 165 -49.82 -19.31 19.24
CA ASP A 165 -50.82 -19.54 18.18
C ASP A 165 -50.79 -18.85 16.80
N GLY A 166 -50.96 -19.68 15.76
CA GLY A 166 -51.60 -19.27 14.50
C GLY A 166 -50.91 -19.72 13.21
N ALA A 167 -51.08 -21.00 12.81
CA ALA A 167 -50.98 -21.40 11.40
C ALA A 167 -52.19 -20.83 10.62
N PRO A 168 -52.10 -20.52 9.31
CA PRO A 168 -52.00 -21.52 8.22
C PRO A 168 -50.97 -21.15 7.15
N GLY A 169 -50.24 -22.06 6.50
CA GLY A 169 -50.69 -22.96 5.43
C GLY A 169 -49.73 -22.78 4.22
N PRO A 170 -49.21 -23.85 3.58
CA PRO A 170 -48.10 -23.73 2.62
C PRO A 170 -48.60 -23.45 1.19
N LEU A 171 -48.04 -22.43 0.54
CA LEU A 171 -48.15 -22.23 -0.90
C LEU A 171 -46.91 -22.80 -1.60
N ALA A 172 -47.19 -23.69 -2.54
CA ALA A 172 -46.26 -24.53 -3.29
C ALA A 172 -45.28 -23.74 -4.17
N PRO A 173 -44.14 -24.36 -4.55
CA PRO A 173 -43.12 -23.75 -5.41
C PRO A 173 -43.53 -23.76 -6.89
N GLN A 174 -43.48 -22.61 -7.55
CA GLN A 174 -43.56 -22.52 -9.01
C GLN A 174 -42.21 -22.91 -9.62
N ARG A 175 -42.29 -23.81 -10.60
CA ARG A 175 -41.19 -24.41 -11.35
C ARG A 175 -40.65 -23.46 -12.42
N GLN A 176 -39.41 -23.75 -12.78
CA GLN A 176 -38.61 -23.23 -13.89
C GLN A 176 -39.29 -23.48 -15.24
N ASP A 177 -38.99 -22.62 -16.22
CA ASP A 177 -38.91 -23.03 -17.62
C ASP A 177 -37.54 -22.64 -18.21
N PRO A 178 -36.85 -23.55 -18.93
CA PRO A 178 -35.54 -23.35 -19.53
C PRO A 178 -35.65 -22.94 -21.00
N ALA A 179 -34.88 -21.95 -21.44
CA ALA A 179 -34.72 -21.67 -22.86
C ALA A 179 -33.27 -21.29 -23.20
N GLY A 180 -32.62 -22.18 -23.97
CA GLY A 180 -31.84 -21.76 -25.13
C GLY A 180 -30.40 -21.29 -24.89
N HIS A 181 -29.47 -22.25 -24.87
CA HIS A 181 -28.16 -22.08 -25.54
C HIS A 181 -28.40 -21.88 -27.06
N PRO A 182 -27.53 -21.19 -27.82
CA PRO A 182 -26.21 -21.75 -28.12
C PRO A 182 -25.03 -20.78 -28.15
N ALA A 183 -23.87 -21.41 -27.94
CA ALA A 183 -22.52 -20.88 -28.12
C ALA A 183 -22.15 -20.73 -29.60
N ALA A 184 -21.32 -19.73 -29.90
CA ALA A 184 -20.34 -19.64 -30.99
C ALA A 184 -19.82 -18.18 -31.03
N ARG A 185 -18.54 -17.82 -31.15
CA ARG A 185 -17.27 -18.48 -31.50
C ARG A 185 -16.13 -17.51 -31.11
N PRO A 186 -14.88 -17.99 -31.01
CA PRO A 186 -13.71 -17.20 -30.63
C PRO A 186 -13.21 -16.33 -31.79
N VAL A 187 -12.83 -15.09 -31.51
CA VAL A 187 -12.02 -14.24 -32.42
C VAL A 187 -10.57 -14.29 -31.95
N ALA A 188 -9.71 -14.73 -32.87
CA ALA A 188 -8.27 -14.76 -32.72
C ALA A 188 -7.64 -13.38 -32.97
N HIS A 189 -6.57 -13.10 -32.22
CA HIS A 189 -5.62 -11.99 -32.37
C HIS A 189 -4.94 -11.99 -33.76
N PRO A 190 -4.38 -10.85 -34.22
CA PRO A 190 -2.95 -10.60 -33.95
C PRO A 190 -2.57 -9.11 -33.84
N GLY A 191 -1.50 -8.81 -33.10
CA GLY A 191 -0.91 -7.46 -33.12
C GLY A 191 0.01 -7.10 -31.95
N ALA A 192 0.87 -8.03 -31.53
CA ALA A 192 2.01 -7.66 -30.68
C ALA A 192 3.15 -7.18 -31.58
N THR A 193 3.53 -5.91 -31.44
CA THR A 193 4.80 -5.38 -31.94
C THR A 193 5.68 -5.05 -30.72
N PRO A 194 6.84 -5.69 -30.54
CA PRO A 194 7.75 -5.37 -29.45
C PRO A 194 8.49 -4.07 -29.76
N LEU A 195 8.45 -3.09 -28.85
CA LEU A 195 9.30 -1.90 -28.93
C LEU A 195 10.62 -2.16 -28.19
N SER A 196 11.68 -2.15 -28.98
CA SER A 196 13.08 -2.35 -28.60
C SER A 196 13.62 -1.21 -27.74
N TRP A 197 14.49 -1.55 -26.78
CA TRP A 197 15.26 -0.61 -25.97
C TRP A 197 16.48 -0.08 -26.75
N PRO A 198 16.84 1.21 -26.63
CA PRO A 198 18.16 1.67 -27.07
C PRO A 198 19.23 1.24 -26.06
N THR A 199 20.08 0.30 -26.48
CA THR A 199 21.38 0.01 -25.85
C THR A 199 22.30 1.21 -25.93
N ALA A 200 22.90 1.56 -24.79
CA ALA A 200 23.94 2.55 -24.68
C ALA A 200 25.22 2.10 -25.41
N THR A 201 25.76 2.97 -26.27
CA THR A 201 27.07 2.80 -26.89
C THR A 201 28.16 3.29 -25.93
N PRO A 202 29.24 2.52 -25.66
CA PRO A 202 30.38 3.00 -24.91
C PRO A 202 31.34 3.76 -25.84
N GLY A 203 31.43 5.08 -25.66
CA GLY A 203 32.48 5.91 -26.27
C GLY A 203 33.66 6.04 -25.31
N GLY A 204 34.68 5.21 -25.49
CA GLY A 204 35.99 5.38 -24.85
C GLY A 204 36.94 6.21 -25.71
N GLY A 205 37.95 6.81 -25.05
CA GLY A 205 39.21 7.23 -25.68
C GLY A 205 39.43 8.75 -25.76
N THR A 206 40.05 9.35 -24.73
CA THR A 206 41.50 9.72 -24.68
C THR A 206 41.87 11.03 -25.39
N GLY A 207 42.43 11.97 -24.62
CA GLY A 207 43.15 13.13 -25.15
C GLY A 207 43.82 13.95 -24.05
N ARG A 208 45.14 13.83 -23.94
CA ARG A 208 46.02 14.50 -22.97
C ARG A 208 46.11 16.01 -23.23
N GLY A 209 46.36 16.77 -22.18
CA GLY A 209 46.91 18.12 -22.26
C GLY A 209 47.57 18.52 -20.95
N ARG A 210 48.84 18.16 -20.77
CA ARG A 210 49.74 18.89 -19.86
C ARG A 210 50.20 20.14 -20.61
N GLN A 211 50.02 21.30 -20.00
CA GLN A 211 51.04 22.30 -19.68
C GLN A 211 50.34 23.45 -18.96
#